data_AF-A0A7R9Q7K9-F1
#
_entry.id   AF-A0A7R9Q7K9-F1
#
_cell.length_a   1.000
_cell.length_b   1.000
_cell.length_c   1.000
_cell.angle_alpha   90.00
_cell.angle_beta   90.00
_cell.angle_gamma   90.00
#
_symmetry.space_group_name_H-M   'P 1'
#
loop_
_entity.id
_entity.type
_entity.pdbx_description
1 polymer ?
#
loop_
_entity_poly.entity_id
_entity_poly.type
_entity_poly.pdbx_seq_one_letter_code
_entity_poly.pdbx_strand_id
1 'polypeptide(L)'
;MVKFLVESGACIFATTLSDEETAAEKCEEDEEGFDGCSQYLYGIQEKLGILNANEVFAVYDYESQNTDELSFKEGNVLTVIRKGDEQEREWWWTRSVDREGYVPRNLLGLYPRVKSNKELKTIAEEQSE
;
A
#
# COMPACT_ATOMS: atom_id res chain seq x y z
N MET A 1 2.42 -7.83 16.77
CA MET A 1 2.46 -6.37 16.50
C MET A 1 2.33 -6.06 15.02
N VAL A 2 3.22 -6.56 14.16
CA VAL A 2 3.25 -6.24 12.71
C VAL A 2 1.92 -6.43 12.00
N LYS A 3 1.24 -7.56 12.22
CA LYS A 3 -0.09 -7.82 11.64
C LYS A 3 -1.09 -6.69 11.88
N PHE A 4 -1.14 -6.16 13.11
CA PHE A 4 -2.03 -5.06 13.46
C PHE A 4 -1.71 -3.77 12.69
N LEU A 5 -0.43 -3.46 12.49
CA LEU A 5 -0.01 -2.29 11.69
C LEU A 5 -0.42 -2.45 10.23
N VAL A 6 -0.25 -3.66 9.66
CA VAL A 6 -0.71 -3.97 8.29
C VAL A 6 -2.21 -3.79 8.17
N GLU A 7 -2.99 -4.34 9.11
CA GLU A 7 -4.45 -4.19 9.19
C GLU A 7 -4.91 -2.75 9.43
N SER A 8 -4.00 -1.88 9.87
CA SER A 8 -4.23 -0.44 10.10
C SER A 8 -3.71 0.46 8.96
N GLY A 9 -3.34 -0.12 7.81
CA GLY A 9 -2.92 0.62 6.62
C GLY A 9 -1.44 0.97 6.55
N ALA A 10 -0.57 0.08 7.02
CA ALA A 10 0.88 0.22 6.82
C ALA A 10 1.29 0.04 5.34
N CYS A 11 2.27 0.84 4.90
CA CYS A 11 2.95 0.71 3.61
C CYS A 11 3.93 -0.47 3.65
N ILE A 12 3.62 -1.54 2.94
CA ILE A 12 4.42 -2.78 2.97
C ILE A 12 5.75 -2.62 2.22
N PHE A 13 5.77 -1.75 1.20
CA PHE A 13 6.96 -1.46 0.38
C PHE A 13 7.62 -0.13 0.72
N ALA A 14 7.33 0.45 1.88
CA ALA A 14 8.14 1.55 2.38
C ALA A 14 9.54 1.03 2.69
N THR A 15 10.56 1.78 2.26
CA THR A 15 11.96 1.44 2.44
C THR A 15 12.67 2.48 3.30
N THR A 16 13.72 2.05 3.98
CA THR A 16 14.64 2.94 4.71
C THR A 16 15.49 3.77 3.74
N LEU A 17 15.81 5.01 4.12
CA LEU A 17 16.56 5.92 3.24
C LEU A 17 18.05 5.54 3.09
N SER A 18 18.62 4.84 4.08
CA SER A 18 20.06 4.53 4.14
C SER A 18 20.48 3.38 3.24
N ASP A 19 19.63 2.37 3.16
CA ASP A 19 19.94 1.02 2.67
C ASP A 19 18.79 0.43 1.84
N GLU A 20 17.70 1.19 1.65
CA GLU A 20 16.59 0.84 0.76
C GLU A 20 15.87 -0.47 1.13
N GLU A 21 15.94 -0.86 2.41
CA GLU A 21 15.35 -2.08 2.93
C GLU A 21 13.91 -1.86 3.41
N THR A 22 13.04 -2.79 3.09
CA THR A 22 11.67 -2.88 3.58
C THR A 22 11.60 -3.42 5.01
N ALA A 23 10.43 -3.30 5.63
CA ALA A 23 10.21 -3.87 6.97
C ALA A 23 10.47 -5.40 7.04
N ALA A 24 10.32 -6.13 5.92
CA ALA A 24 10.58 -7.57 5.88
C ALA A 24 12.08 -7.88 6.01
N GLU A 25 12.92 -7.10 5.33
CA GLU A 25 14.39 -7.22 5.34
C GLU A 25 14.99 -6.80 6.69
N LYS A 26 14.27 -5.98 7.46
CA LYS A 26 14.64 -5.59 8.83
C LYS A 26 14.28 -6.61 9.91
N CYS A 27 13.80 -7.81 9.57
CA CYS A 27 13.57 -8.85 10.56
C CYS A 27 14.91 -9.46 11.02
N GLU A 28 15.15 -9.52 12.33
CA GLU A 28 16.41 -10.03 12.90
C GLU A 28 16.40 -11.58 12.98
N GLU A 29 17.32 -12.24 12.28
CA GLU A 29 17.37 -13.72 12.17
C GLU A 29 17.64 -14.43 13.51
N ASP A 30 18.41 -13.80 14.39
CA ASP A 30 18.82 -14.36 15.68
C ASP A 30 17.79 -14.18 16.81
N GLU A 31 16.68 -13.48 16.55
CA GLU A 31 15.65 -13.14 17.54
C GLU A 31 14.44 -14.09 17.51
N GLU A 32 13.81 -14.28 18.68
CA GLU A 32 12.63 -15.12 18.78
C GLU A 32 11.46 -14.55 17.96
N GLY A 33 10.87 -15.40 17.12
CA GLY A 33 9.74 -15.01 16.27
C GLY A 33 10.12 -14.44 14.90
N PHE A 34 11.42 -14.46 14.55
CA PHE A 34 11.91 -14.13 13.21
C PHE A 34 11.07 -14.77 12.10
N ASP A 35 11.01 -16.11 12.08
CA ASP A 35 10.33 -16.87 11.02
C ASP A 35 8.89 -16.42 10.82
N GLY A 36 8.14 -16.25 11.91
CA GLY A 36 6.74 -15.84 11.84
C GLY A 36 6.57 -14.41 11.33
N CYS A 37 7.47 -13.51 11.71
CA CYS A 37 7.44 -12.10 11.31
C CYS A 37 7.85 -11.92 9.84
N SER A 38 9.01 -12.47 9.45
CA SER A 38 9.56 -12.37 8.11
C SER A 38 8.65 -13.05 7.09
N GLN A 39 8.19 -14.28 7.35
CA GLN A 39 7.27 -14.99 6.46
C GLN A 39 5.95 -14.25 6.27
N TYR A 40 5.42 -13.62 7.33
CA TYR A 40 4.21 -12.81 7.22
C TYR A 40 4.46 -11.60 6.30
N LEU A 41 5.52 -10.83 6.54
CA LEU A 41 5.81 -9.61 5.77
C LEU A 41 6.13 -9.91 4.30
N TYR A 42 7.01 -10.87 4.02
CA TYR A 42 7.29 -11.32 2.64
C TYR A 42 6.03 -11.90 1.98
N GLY A 43 5.23 -12.66 2.73
CA GLY A 43 3.96 -13.18 2.24
C GLY A 43 2.99 -12.07 1.83
N ILE A 44 2.93 -10.95 2.56
CA ILE A 44 2.13 -9.80 2.15
C ILE A 44 2.74 -9.08 0.95
N GLN A 45 4.07 -8.90 0.88
CA GLN A 45 4.75 -8.31 -0.28
C GLN A 45 4.43 -9.06 -1.59
N GLU A 46 4.53 -10.38 -1.56
CA GLU A 46 4.22 -11.22 -2.72
C GLU A 46 2.75 -11.13 -3.13
N LYS A 47 1.85 -11.19 -2.14
CA LYS A 47 0.41 -11.35 -2.35
C LYS A 47 -0.36 -10.04 -2.46
N LEU A 48 0.23 -8.89 -2.14
CA LEU A 48 -0.38 -7.58 -2.36
C LEU A 48 -0.64 -7.38 -3.87
N GLY A 49 -1.86 -6.96 -4.20
CA GLY A 49 -2.34 -6.87 -5.58
C GLY A 49 -2.81 -8.20 -6.20
N ILE A 50 -2.89 -9.28 -5.40
CA ILE A 50 -3.43 -10.59 -5.79
C ILE A 50 -4.54 -11.03 -4.82
N LEU A 51 -4.37 -10.74 -3.53
CA LEU A 51 -5.42 -10.97 -2.54
C LEU A 51 -6.63 -10.06 -2.78
N ASN A 52 -7.76 -10.43 -2.18
CA ASN A 52 -8.97 -9.62 -2.15
C ASN A 52 -9.42 -9.15 -3.55
N ALA A 53 -9.46 -10.06 -4.53
CA ALA A 53 -9.80 -9.73 -5.93
C ALA A 53 -8.91 -8.63 -6.54
N ASN A 54 -7.62 -8.67 -6.19
CA ASN A 54 -6.59 -7.71 -6.59
C ASN A 54 -6.82 -6.28 -6.09
N GLU A 55 -7.67 -6.09 -5.08
CA GLU A 55 -7.91 -4.78 -4.49
C GLU A 55 -6.80 -4.39 -3.51
N VAL A 56 -6.43 -3.12 -3.58
CA VAL A 56 -5.46 -2.45 -2.70
C VAL A 56 -5.98 -1.07 -2.34
N PHE A 57 -5.50 -0.54 -1.22
CA PHE A 57 -5.91 0.77 -0.72
C PHE A 57 -4.79 1.78 -0.91
N ALA A 58 -5.12 2.95 -1.43
CA ALA A 58 -4.24 4.10 -1.38
C ALA A 58 -4.06 4.53 0.08
N VAL A 59 -2.83 4.51 0.58
CA VAL A 59 -2.50 4.95 1.94
C VAL A 59 -1.78 6.30 1.96
N TYR A 60 -1.63 6.93 0.80
CA TYR A 60 -1.22 8.32 0.63
C TYR A 60 -1.95 8.93 -0.57
N ASP A 61 -1.92 10.25 -0.67
CA ASP A 61 -2.29 10.96 -1.89
C ASP A 61 -1.18 10.85 -2.93
N TYR A 62 -1.55 10.81 -4.20
CA TYR A 62 -0.62 10.85 -5.32
C TYR A 62 -1.21 11.64 -6.49
N GLU A 63 -0.38 12.51 -7.07
CA GLU A 63 -0.71 13.27 -8.27
C GLU A 63 0.21 12.81 -9.40
N SER A 64 -0.40 12.33 -10.50
CA SER A 64 0.28 11.86 -11.69
C SER A 64 1.22 12.93 -12.25
N GLN A 65 2.45 12.54 -12.54
CA GLN A 65 3.46 13.35 -13.20
C GLN A 65 3.54 13.07 -14.70
N ASN A 66 3.17 11.86 -15.12
CA ASN A 66 3.12 11.44 -16.53
C ASN A 66 1.69 11.11 -16.98
N THR A 67 1.47 11.09 -18.30
CA THR A 67 0.14 10.90 -18.89
C THR A 67 -0.45 9.50 -18.74
N ASP A 68 0.42 8.53 -18.48
CA ASP A 68 0.10 7.12 -18.27
C ASP A 68 0.01 6.75 -16.78
N GLU A 69 0.18 7.71 -15.88
CA GLU A 69 0.03 7.54 -14.44
C GLU A 69 -1.39 7.92 -13.97
N LEU A 70 -1.80 7.33 -12.85
CA LEU A 70 -3.13 7.54 -12.26
C LEU A 70 -3.01 8.30 -10.93
N SER A 71 -3.63 9.48 -10.85
CA SER A 71 -3.80 10.20 -9.58
C SER A 71 -4.83 9.52 -8.68
N PHE A 72 -4.59 9.53 -7.38
CA PHE A 72 -5.52 8.98 -6.38
C PHE A 72 -5.40 9.71 -5.04
N LYS A 73 -6.43 9.56 -4.21
CA LYS A 73 -6.47 10.08 -2.83
C LYS A 73 -6.37 8.97 -1.82
N GLU A 74 -5.83 9.29 -0.65
CA GLU A 74 -5.79 8.37 0.49
C GLU A 74 -7.20 7.82 0.76
N GLY A 75 -7.29 6.51 0.96
CA GLY A 75 -8.54 5.77 1.18
C GLY A 75 -9.22 5.29 -0.10
N ASN A 76 -8.77 5.71 -1.29
CA ASN A 76 -9.28 5.15 -2.55
C ASN A 76 -8.92 3.65 -2.66
N VAL A 77 -9.87 2.89 -3.21
CA VAL A 77 -9.66 1.48 -3.58
C VAL A 77 -9.22 1.43 -5.04
N LEU A 78 -8.15 0.70 -5.31
CA LEU A 78 -7.61 0.47 -6.64
C LEU A 78 -7.57 -1.03 -6.91
N THR A 79 -7.78 -1.43 -8.15
CA THR A 79 -7.63 -2.83 -8.57
C THR A 79 -6.32 -2.99 -9.35
N VAL A 80 -5.44 -3.88 -8.88
CA VAL A 80 -4.19 -4.19 -9.58
C VAL A 80 -4.47 -5.09 -10.77
N ILE A 81 -4.09 -4.63 -11.96
CA ILE A 81 -4.23 -5.39 -13.22
C ILE A 81 -2.91 -6.08 -13.54
N ARG A 82 -1.79 -5.36 -13.40
CA ARG A 82 -0.45 -5.87 -13.69
C ARG A 82 0.54 -5.31 -12.68
N LYS A 83 1.21 -6.19 -11.93
CA LYS A 83 2.37 -5.82 -11.10
C LYS A 83 3.56 -5.49 -12.01
N GLY A 84 4.51 -4.71 -11.49
CA GLY A 84 5.72 -4.30 -12.22
C GLY A 84 6.52 -5.49 -12.76
N ASP A 85 7.31 -5.24 -13.81
CA ASP A 85 8.19 -6.22 -14.44
C ASP A 85 9.67 -6.00 -14.07
N GLU A 86 10.62 -6.58 -14.82
CA GLU A 86 12.05 -6.41 -14.55
C GLU A 86 12.55 -4.99 -14.72
N GLN A 87 11.88 -4.15 -15.51
CA GLN A 87 12.27 -2.77 -15.80
C GLN A 87 11.59 -1.78 -14.85
N GLU A 88 10.32 -2.04 -14.47
CA GLU A 88 9.51 -1.12 -13.66
C GLU A 88 8.89 -1.81 -12.44
N ARG A 89 9.71 -2.45 -11.60
CA ARG A 89 9.25 -3.21 -10.41
C ARG A 89 8.36 -2.42 -9.47
N GLU A 90 8.58 -1.11 -9.37
CA GLU A 90 7.93 -0.22 -8.41
C GLU A 90 6.61 0.35 -8.90
N TRP A 91 6.32 0.26 -10.19
CA TRP A 91 5.12 0.84 -10.82
C TRP A 91 4.16 -0.24 -11.27
N TRP A 92 2.93 -0.16 -10.77
CA TRP A 92 1.91 -1.16 -11.06
C TRP A 92 0.82 -0.55 -11.92
N TRP A 93 0.37 -1.29 -12.94
CA TRP A 93 -0.79 -0.88 -13.73
C TRP A 93 -2.06 -1.21 -12.97
N THR A 94 -2.84 -0.18 -12.65
CA THR A 94 -4.02 -0.30 -11.80
C THR A 94 -5.23 0.36 -12.44
N ARG A 95 -6.40 0.04 -11.91
CA ARG A 95 -7.70 0.60 -12.29
C ARG A 95 -8.36 1.28 -11.10
N SER A 96 -8.85 2.49 -11.34
CA SER A 96 -9.87 3.17 -10.53
C SER A 96 -11.21 3.16 -11.29
N VAL A 97 -12.26 3.75 -10.73
CA VAL A 97 -13.64 3.70 -11.22
C VAL A 97 -13.76 4.01 -12.72
N ASP A 98 -13.04 5.02 -13.21
CA ASP A 98 -13.15 5.54 -14.57
C ASP A 98 -11.88 5.43 -15.42
N ARG A 99 -10.72 5.16 -14.79
CA ARG A 99 -9.40 5.22 -15.45
C ARG A 99 -8.46 4.11 -15.03
N GLU A 100 -7.53 3.81 -15.92
CA GLU A 100 -6.38 2.95 -15.66
C GLU A 100 -5.08 3.74 -15.82
N GLY A 101 -4.05 3.34 -15.10
CA GLY A 101 -2.73 3.93 -15.20
C GLY A 101 -1.73 3.33 -14.22
N TYR A 102 -0.48 3.73 -14.35
CA TYR A 102 0.59 3.39 -13.44
C TYR A 102 0.44 4.11 -12.10
N VAL A 103 0.71 3.38 -11.03
CA VAL A 103 0.79 3.92 -9.66
C VAL A 103 2.02 3.37 -8.95
N PRO A 104 2.63 4.15 -8.04
CA PRO A 104 3.76 3.69 -7.26
C PRO A 104 3.30 2.74 -6.14
N ARG A 105 3.82 1.51 -6.12
CA ARG A 105 3.38 0.45 -5.19
C ARG A 105 3.61 0.78 -3.71
N ASN A 106 4.59 1.63 -3.41
CA ASN A 106 4.97 2.01 -2.04
C ASN A 106 3.97 2.96 -1.37
N LEU A 107 3.00 3.48 -2.12
CA LEU A 107 1.88 4.27 -1.61
C LEU A 107 0.61 3.45 -1.39
N LEU A 108 0.70 2.12 -1.53
CA LEU A 108 -0.41 1.19 -1.41
C LEU A 108 -0.31 0.35 -0.14
N GLY A 109 -1.46 0.00 0.41
CA GLY A 109 -1.63 -0.89 1.56
C GLY A 109 -2.63 -2.00 1.27
N LEU A 110 -2.54 -3.09 2.05
CA LEU A 110 -3.52 -4.18 2.02
C LEU A 110 -4.87 -3.75 2.63
N TYR A 111 -4.83 -2.79 3.54
CA TYR A 111 -5.97 -2.23 4.25
C TYR A 111 -5.88 -0.70 4.22
N PRO A 112 -7.00 0.03 4.35
CA PRO A 112 -6.98 1.48 4.44
C PRO A 112 -6.37 1.94 5.78
N ARG A 113 -5.88 3.19 5.82
CA ARG A 113 -5.47 3.81 7.07
C ARG A 113 -6.66 4.01 8.00
N VAL A 114 -6.43 3.79 9.29
CA VAL A 114 -7.40 4.14 10.33
C VAL A 114 -7.44 5.66 10.47
N LYS A 115 -8.59 6.26 10.19
CA LYS A 115 -8.82 7.70 10.40
C LYS A 115 -9.02 8.01 11.88
N SER A 116 -8.48 9.14 12.33
CA SER A 116 -8.71 9.59 13.71
C SER A 116 -10.15 10.05 13.91
N ASN A 117 -10.63 10.03 15.16
CA ASN A 117 -11.96 10.55 15.50
C ASN A 117 -12.16 12.03 15.13
N LYS A 118 -11.07 12.80 15.03
CA LYS A 118 -11.13 14.20 14.59
C LYS A 118 -11.40 14.27 13.09
N GLU A 119 -10.65 13.50 12.30
CA GLU A 119 -10.83 13.45 10.84
C GLU A 119 -12.20 12.88 10.45
N LEU A 120 -12.68 11.85 11.16
CA LEU A 120 -14.01 11.29 10.92
C LEU A 120 -15.13 12.31 11.16
N LYS A 121 -14.97 13.19 12.15
CA LYS A 121 -15.92 14.29 12.39
C LYS A 121 -15.88 15.33 11.28
N THR A 122 -14.68 15.73 10.86
CA THR A 122 -14.51 16.68 9.76
C THR A 122 -15.10 16.15 8.45
N ILE A 123 -14.85 14.88 8.11
CA ILE A 123 -15.42 14.23 6.92
C ILE A 123 -16.96 14.16 7.01
N ALA A 124 -17.51 13.83 8.18
CA ALA A 124 -18.95 13.77 8.37
C ALA A 124 -19.62 15.15 8.26
N GLU A 125 -18.93 16.22 8.67
CA GLU A 125 -19.39 17.61 8.53
C GLU A 125 -19.37 18.04 7.05
N GLU A 126 -18.27 17.79 6.32
CA GLU A 126 -18.11 18.15 4.90
C GLU A 126 -19.08 17.40 3.96
N GLN A 127 -19.56 16.21 4.33
CA GLN A 127 -20.55 15.45 3.55
C GLN A 127 -22.01 15.84 3.84
N SER A 128 -22.24 16.73 4.81
CA SER A 128 -23.57 17.19 5.22
C SER A 128 -23.96 18.57 4.69
N GLU A 129 -23.04 19.24 3.99
CA GLU A 129 -23.23 20.50 3.25
C GLU A 129 -23.47 20.24 1.75
#